data_AF-A0A2H3D7E5-F1
#
_entry.id   AF-A0A2H3D7E5-F1
#
_cell.length_a   1.000
_cell.length_b   1.000
_cell.length_c   1.000
_cell.angle_alpha   90.00
_cell.angle_beta   90.00
_cell.angle_gamma   90.00
#
_symmetry.space_group_name_H-M   'P 1'
#
loop_
_entity.id
_entity.type
_entity.pdbx_description
1 polymer ?
#
loop_
_entity_poly.entity_id
_entity_poly.type
_entity_poly.pdbx_seq_one_letter_code
_entity_poly.pdbx_strand_id
1 'polypeptide(L)'
;MEGYQAGVAWLHYGRWMPKDAIDWYKRNLNYNVPGGKLNRGMSVVDTTEIIKGTPLTYDEYLNAAVPAEMGQLIDLITAPEDELDLSKFSLKKHSLIVINKTARYSFYLPVALAMYISHYFQIQDDFLDFSGTPEQIGKIGTDILDNKCSWCVDTALAVCTPEQRKVLDENYGRKYSECERRVKEAFESLEVDLRKQYGVYEEKVYGELVAMIGEIPEVDVKGKSTLKREVFESFIDKIYKRTK
;
A
#
# COMPACT_ATOMS: atom_id res chain seq x y z
N MET A 1 -26.99 17.55 -15.94
CA MET A 1 -25.63 17.42 -15.39
C MET A 1 -25.77 17.31 -13.89
N GLU A 2 -25.73 16.10 -13.35
CA GLU A 2 -25.66 15.87 -11.91
C GLU A 2 -24.51 14.90 -11.65
N GLY A 3 -23.60 15.33 -10.79
CA GLY A 3 -22.32 14.69 -10.52
C GLY A 3 -22.48 13.46 -9.64
N TYR A 4 -21.82 12.38 -10.07
CA TYR A 4 -21.70 11.13 -9.33
C TYR A 4 -20.63 11.31 -8.23
N GLN A 5 -21.05 11.49 -6.97
CA GLN A 5 -20.14 11.45 -5.82
C GLN A 5 -19.87 10.00 -5.41
N ALA A 6 -18.85 9.39 -6.03
CA ALA A 6 -18.27 8.13 -5.60
C ALA A 6 -17.36 8.37 -4.38
N GLY A 7 -17.91 8.34 -3.16
CA GLY A 7 -17.08 8.55 -1.96
C GLY A 7 -17.55 7.92 -0.65
N VAL A 8 -18.83 7.57 -0.50
CA VAL A 8 -19.35 7.27 0.86
C VAL A 8 -20.29 6.05 0.95
N ALA A 9 -20.46 5.28 -0.12
CA ALA A 9 -21.43 4.19 -0.17
C ALA A 9 -21.04 2.92 0.63
N TRP A 10 -19.81 2.83 1.16
CA TRP A 10 -19.30 1.60 1.80
C TRP A 10 -19.50 1.55 3.33
N LEU A 11 -19.86 2.66 3.97
CA LEU A 11 -19.99 2.79 5.44
C LEU A 11 -21.23 2.10 6.06
N HIS A 12 -22.01 1.31 5.30
CA HIS A 12 -23.26 0.72 5.79
C HIS A 12 -23.29 -0.81 5.88
N TYR A 13 -22.23 -1.53 5.51
CA TYR A 13 -22.31 -2.99 5.38
C TYR A 13 -22.41 -3.76 6.71
N GLY A 14 -21.96 -3.21 7.83
CA GLY A 14 -22.09 -3.85 9.15
C GLY A 14 -23.53 -3.92 9.70
N ARG A 15 -24.44 -3.04 9.25
CA ARG A 15 -25.84 -2.97 9.74
C ARG A 15 -26.79 -4.02 9.14
N TRP A 16 -26.37 -4.77 8.13
CA TRP A 16 -27.23 -5.69 7.36
C TRP A 16 -26.91 -7.16 7.57
N MET A 17 -26.06 -7.50 8.55
CA MET A 17 -25.76 -8.89 8.86
C MET A 17 -26.95 -9.55 9.57
N PRO A 18 -27.47 -10.67 9.03
CA PRO A 18 -28.45 -11.50 9.72
C PRO A 18 -27.93 -11.91 11.10
N LYS A 19 -28.79 -11.88 12.13
CA LYS A 19 -28.37 -12.08 13.54
C LYS A 19 -27.71 -13.46 13.76
N ASP A 20 -28.21 -14.47 13.07
CA ASP A 20 -27.65 -15.82 12.99
C ASP A 20 -26.23 -15.84 12.41
N ALA A 21 -25.93 -15.02 11.40
CA ALA A 21 -24.59 -14.89 10.85
C ALA A 21 -23.62 -14.21 11.83
N ILE A 22 -24.08 -13.22 12.59
CA ILE A 22 -23.29 -12.56 13.64
C ILE A 22 -22.99 -13.53 14.78
N ASP A 23 -24.00 -14.26 15.24
CA ASP A 23 -23.90 -15.20 16.37
C ASP A 23 -23.03 -16.42 16.01
N TRP A 24 -23.06 -16.87 14.75
CA TRP A 24 -22.15 -17.89 14.24
C TRP A 24 -20.72 -17.35 14.04
N TYR A 25 -20.54 -16.15 13.48
CA TYR A 25 -19.22 -15.53 13.30
C TYR A 25 -18.49 -15.32 14.63
N LYS A 26 -19.18 -14.87 15.68
CA LYS A 26 -18.62 -14.79 17.04
C LYS A 26 -18.14 -16.14 17.57
N ARG A 27 -18.91 -17.21 17.32
CA ARG A 27 -18.51 -18.58 17.71
C ARG A 27 -17.34 -19.09 16.88
N ASN A 28 -17.33 -18.82 15.58
CA ASN A 28 -16.26 -19.21 14.67
C ASN A 28 -14.95 -18.48 14.98
N LEU A 29 -15.00 -17.17 15.27
CA LEU A 29 -13.85 -16.39 15.73
C LEU A 29 -13.31 -16.96 17.04
N ASN A 30 -14.16 -17.16 18.05
CA ASN A 30 -13.71 -17.70 19.34
C ASN A 30 -13.17 -19.13 19.26
N TYR A 31 -13.52 -19.89 18.21
CA TYR A 31 -13.08 -21.27 18.01
C TYR A 31 -11.83 -21.38 17.13
N ASN A 32 -11.73 -20.60 16.05
CA ASN A 32 -10.66 -20.72 15.04
C ASN A 32 -9.55 -19.67 15.17
N VAL A 33 -9.79 -18.55 15.86
CA VAL A 33 -8.81 -17.47 16.02
C VAL A 33 -7.76 -17.77 17.11
N PRO A 34 -8.09 -18.40 18.26
CA PRO A 34 -7.07 -18.79 19.21
C PRO A 34 -6.15 -19.87 18.61
N GLY A 35 -4.92 -19.49 18.24
CA GLY A 35 -3.88 -20.40 17.72
C GLY A 35 -3.57 -20.30 16.22
N GLY A 36 -4.32 -19.51 15.44
CA GLY A 36 -4.01 -19.20 14.03
C GLY A 36 -3.10 -17.98 13.89
N LYS A 37 -2.26 -17.92 12.85
CA LYS A 37 -1.32 -16.79 12.64
C LYS A 37 -2.00 -15.46 12.22
N LEU A 38 -3.28 -15.46 11.85
CA LEU A 38 -4.07 -14.27 11.44
C LEU A 38 -3.59 -13.50 10.18
N ASN A 39 -2.52 -13.95 9.52
CA ASN A 39 -1.86 -13.24 8.41
C ASN A 39 -2.76 -12.83 7.21
N ARG A 40 -3.82 -13.58 6.87
CA ARG A 40 -4.64 -13.30 5.66
C ARG A 40 -5.60 -12.12 5.82
N GLY A 41 -6.11 -11.90 7.04
CA GLY A 41 -6.96 -10.75 7.36
C GLY A 41 -6.15 -9.50 7.68
N MET A 42 -4.95 -9.68 8.24
CA MET A 42 -4.02 -8.59 8.55
C MET A 42 -3.39 -7.99 7.29
N SER A 43 -3.06 -8.79 6.27
CA SER A 43 -2.44 -8.29 5.03
C SER A 43 -3.19 -7.15 4.34
N VAL A 44 -4.52 -7.26 4.26
CA VAL A 44 -5.37 -6.24 3.63
C VAL A 44 -5.46 -4.99 4.51
N VAL A 45 -5.45 -5.15 5.84
CA VAL A 45 -5.41 -4.06 6.81
C VAL A 45 -4.08 -3.32 6.70
N ASP A 46 -2.98 -4.06 6.77
CA ASP A 46 -1.62 -3.55 6.74
C ASP A 46 -1.36 -2.83 5.41
N THR A 47 -1.73 -3.44 4.28
CA THR A 47 -1.65 -2.80 2.95
C THR A 47 -2.46 -1.49 2.90
N THR A 48 -3.66 -1.47 3.48
CA THR A 48 -4.52 -0.27 3.47
C THR A 48 -3.95 0.84 4.35
N GLU A 49 -3.43 0.50 5.53
CA GLU A 49 -2.80 1.44 6.47
C GLU A 49 -1.53 2.06 5.87
N ILE A 50 -0.71 1.23 5.22
CA ILE A 50 0.54 1.64 4.57
C ILE A 50 0.26 2.55 3.37
N ILE A 51 -0.70 2.20 2.50
CA ILE A 51 -1.11 3.05 1.37
C ILE A 51 -1.68 4.39 1.84
N LYS A 52 -2.45 4.37 2.95
CA LYS A 52 -3.01 5.58 3.54
C LYS A 52 -1.93 6.46 4.21
N GLY A 53 -0.82 5.87 4.63
CA GLY A 53 0.28 6.56 5.31
C GLY A 53 -0.07 7.06 6.73
N THR A 54 -1.22 6.67 7.28
CA THR A 54 -1.67 7.00 8.63
C THR A 54 -2.42 5.81 9.23
N PRO A 55 -2.41 5.63 10.57
CA PRO A 55 -3.13 4.55 11.22
C PRO A 55 -4.60 4.50 10.80
N LEU A 56 -5.13 3.29 10.60
CA LEU A 56 -6.54 3.13 10.30
C LEU A 56 -7.38 3.47 11.52
N THR A 57 -8.44 4.24 11.32
CA THR A 57 -9.51 4.35 12.30
C THR A 57 -10.19 3.00 12.46
N TYR A 58 -10.89 2.79 13.58
CA TYR A 58 -11.57 1.53 13.87
C TYR A 58 -12.53 1.09 12.74
N ASP A 59 -13.24 2.04 12.13
CA ASP A 59 -14.15 1.76 11.02
C ASP A 59 -13.40 1.38 9.73
N GLU A 60 -12.25 1.99 9.45
CA GLU A 60 -11.40 1.64 8.31
C GLU A 60 -10.72 0.28 8.48
N TYR A 61 -10.25 -0.03 9.69
CA TYR A 61 -9.74 -1.35 10.06
C TYR A 61 -10.80 -2.42 9.82
N LEU A 62 -12.03 -2.22 10.31
CA LEU A 62 -13.13 -3.14 10.07
C LEU A 62 -13.44 -3.28 8.56
N ASN A 63 -13.37 -2.20 7.79
CA ASN A 63 -13.60 -2.25 6.34
C ASN A 63 -12.49 -2.97 5.55
N ALA A 64 -11.26 -2.98 6.06
CA ALA A 64 -10.14 -3.70 5.45
C ALA A 64 -10.10 -5.18 5.87
N ALA A 65 -10.23 -5.47 7.17
CA ALA A 65 -10.05 -6.80 7.76
C ALA A 65 -11.21 -7.77 7.48
N VAL A 66 -12.44 -7.27 7.67
CA VAL A 66 -13.65 -8.10 7.73
C VAL A 66 -14.02 -8.72 6.37
N PRO A 67 -13.92 -8.01 5.23
CA PRO A 67 -14.50 -8.53 3.99
C PRO A 67 -13.76 -9.71 3.35
N ALA A 68 -12.43 -9.80 3.45
CA ALA A 68 -11.64 -10.86 2.81
C ALA A 68 -11.97 -12.24 3.40
N GLU A 69 -11.96 -12.35 4.74
CA GLU A 69 -12.36 -13.56 5.46
C GLU A 69 -13.87 -13.83 5.34
N MET A 70 -14.71 -12.78 5.31
CA MET A 70 -16.15 -12.93 5.13
C MET A 70 -16.54 -13.50 3.76
N GLY A 71 -15.80 -13.23 2.68
CA GLY A 71 -16.12 -13.79 1.36
C GLY A 71 -16.08 -15.31 1.32
N GLN A 72 -14.98 -15.86 1.85
CA GLN A 72 -14.79 -17.31 2.01
C GLN A 72 -15.83 -17.90 2.97
N LEU A 73 -16.15 -17.17 4.03
CA LEU A 73 -17.10 -17.61 5.05
C LEU A 73 -18.56 -17.62 4.55
N ILE A 74 -18.98 -16.56 3.85
CA ILE A 74 -20.32 -16.47 3.26
C ILE A 74 -20.51 -17.57 2.23
N ASP A 75 -19.48 -17.92 1.45
CA ASP A 75 -19.53 -19.05 0.50
C ASP A 75 -19.83 -20.37 1.23
N LEU A 76 -19.08 -20.68 2.29
CA LEU A 76 -19.22 -21.90 3.08
C LEU A 76 -20.56 -22.00 3.83
N ILE A 77 -21.08 -20.88 4.38
CA ILE A 77 -22.36 -20.86 5.09
C ILE A 77 -23.55 -20.89 4.14
N THR A 78 -23.40 -20.32 2.93
CA THR A 78 -24.50 -20.25 1.97
C THR A 78 -24.77 -21.61 1.36
N ALA A 79 -23.75 -22.46 1.14
CA ALA A 79 -23.90 -23.78 0.56
C ALA A 79 -23.13 -24.87 1.35
N PRO A 80 -23.59 -25.23 2.56
CA PRO A 80 -23.02 -26.37 3.30
C PRO A 80 -23.29 -27.68 2.54
N GLU A 81 -22.29 -28.58 2.50
CA GLU A 81 -22.34 -29.81 1.69
C GLU A 81 -23.46 -30.78 2.10
N ASP A 82 -23.86 -30.75 3.37
CA ASP A 82 -24.82 -31.70 3.97
C ASP A 82 -26.25 -31.15 4.14
N GLU A 83 -26.50 -29.87 3.85
CA GLU A 83 -27.81 -29.22 4.10
C GLU A 83 -28.23 -28.29 2.96
N LEU A 84 -29.27 -28.70 2.19
CA LEU A 84 -29.80 -27.90 1.08
C LEU A 84 -30.81 -26.85 1.58
N ASP A 85 -30.41 -25.58 1.58
CA ASP A 85 -31.32 -24.46 1.88
C ASP A 85 -31.14 -23.29 0.88
N LEU A 86 -31.96 -23.31 -0.18
CA LEU A 86 -31.94 -22.30 -1.23
C LEU A 86 -32.46 -20.93 -0.78
N SER A 87 -33.15 -20.84 0.36
CA SER A 87 -33.59 -19.54 0.91
C SER A 87 -32.41 -18.66 1.32
N LYS A 88 -31.24 -19.28 1.53
CA LYS A 88 -29.99 -18.58 1.82
C LYS A 88 -29.41 -17.90 0.58
N PHE A 89 -29.86 -18.21 -0.64
CA PHE A 89 -29.25 -17.70 -1.88
C PHE A 89 -29.86 -16.35 -2.26
N SER A 90 -29.02 -15.39 -2.65
CA SER A 90 -29.48 -14.13 -3.24
C SER A 90 -28.40 -13.52 -4.13
N LEU A 91 -28.80 -12.73 -5.13
CA LEU A 91 -27.84 -11.99 -5.96
C LEU A 91 -26.91 -11.10 -5.13
N LYS A 92 -27.43 -10.50 -4.05
CA LYS A 92 -26.64 -9.68 -3.12
C LYS A 92 -25.54 -10.49 -2.42
N LYS A 93 -25.85 -11.69 -1.92
CA LYS A 93 -24.86 -12.58 -1.30
C LYS A 93 -23.86 -13.12 -2.33
N HIS A 94 -24.32 -13.49 -3.51
CA HIS A 94 -23.45 -13.91 -4.61
C HIS A 94 -22.44 -12.81 -4.98
N SER A 95 -22.87 -11.56 -5.15
CA SER A 95 -21.96 -10.43 -5.40
C SER A 95 -20.93 -10.25 -4.28
N LEU A 96 -21.32 -10.38 -3.01
CA LEU A 96 -20.40 -10.32 -1.88
C LEU A 96 -19.37 -11.46 -1.90
N ILE A 97 -19.79 -12.69 -2.21
CA ILE A 97 -18.88 -13.83 -2.36
C ILE A 97 -17.87 -13.54 -3.47
N VAL A 98 -18.33 -13.17 -4.67
CA VAL A 98 -17.45 -12.94 -5.83
C VAL A 98 -16.45 -11.81 -5.58
N ILE A 99 -16.89 -10.69 -5.00
CA ILE A 99 -16.02 -9.54 -4.71
C ILE A 99 -14.92 -9.93 -3.72
N ASN A 100 -15.29 -10.64 -2.66
CA ASN A 100 -14.36 -10.92 -1.58
C ASN A 100 -13.47 -12.14 -1.82
N LYS A 101 -14.04 -13.23 -2.36
CA LYS A 101 -13.32 -14.46 -2.67
C LYS A 101 -12.41 -14.31 -3.87
N THR A 102 -12.83 -13.54 -4.87
CA THR A 102 -12.14 -13.50 -6.17
C THR A 102 -11.56 -12.13 -6.48
N ALA A 103 -12.34 -11.05 -6.37
CA ALA A 103 -11.89 -9.74 -6.87
C ALA A 103 -10.77 -9.12 -6.03
N ARG A 104 -10.85 -9.21 -4.69
CA ARG A 104 -9.82 -8.64 -3.80
C ARG A 104 -8.44 -9.25 -4.01
N TYR A 105 -8.35 -10.58 -4.01
CA TYR A 105 -7.06 -11.25 -4.12
C TYR A 105 -6.53 -11.30 -5.55
N SER A 106 -7.40 -11.50 -6.53
CA SER A 106 -6.98 -11.67 -7.93
C SER A 106 -6.67 -10.34 -8.63
N PHE A 107 -7.26 -9.23 -8.18
CA PHE A 107 -7.15 -7.94 -8.86
C PHE A 107 -6.70 -6.81 -7.93
N TYR A 108 -7.36 -6.61 -6.79
CA TYR A 108 -7.05 -5.47 -5.92
C TYR A 108 -5.64 -5.55 -5.33
N LEU A 109 -5.29 -6.66 -4.67
CA LEU A 109 -3.98 -6.83 -4.03
C LEU A 109 -2.81 -6.70 -5.05
N PRO A 110 -2.81 -7.41 -6.20
CA PRO A 110 -1.76 -7.24 -7.21
C PRO A 110 -1.62 -5.79 -7.71
N VAL A 111 -2.74 -5.09 -7.93
CA VAL A 111 -2.71 -3.70 -8.40
C VAL A 111 -2.20 -2.77 -7.30
N ALA A 112 -2.66 -2.95 -6.05
CA ALA A 112 -2.22 -2.17 -4.91
C ALA A 112 -0.70 -2.33 -4.66
N LEU A 113 -0.19 -3.56 -4.71
CA LEU A 113 1.24 -3.86 -4.63
C LEU A 113 2.02 -3.21 -5.77
N ALA A 114 1.55 -3.33 -7.02
CA ALA A 114 2.22 -2.71 -8.16
C ALA A 114 2.27 -1.19 -8.05
N MET A 115 1.18 -0.55 -7.59
CA MET A 115 1.14 0.89 -7.32
C MET A 115 2.15 1.28 -6.23
N TYR A 116 2.25 0.49 -5.17
CA TYR A 116 3.16 0.77 -4.06
C TYR A 116 4.64 0.59 -4.45
N ILE A 117 4.97 -0.45 -5.21
CA ILE A 117 6.30 -0.63 -5.83
C ILE A 117 6.61 0.56 -6.75
N SER A 118 5.65 1.01 -7.57
CA SER A 118 5.85 2.15 -8.48
C SER A 118 6.11 3.45 -7.72
N HIS A 119 5.45 3.65 -6.59
CA HIS A 119 5.68 4.79 -5.72
C HIS A 119 7.09 4.79 -5.12
N TYR A 120 7.53 3.64 -4.60
CA TYR A 120 8.92 3.49 -4.14
C TYR A 120 9.92 3.76 -5.26
N PHE A 121 9.67 3.23 -6.46
CA PHE A 121 10.52 3.44 -7.63
C PHE A 121 10.66 4.94 -7.98
N GLN A 122 9.57 5.71 -7.93
CA GLN A 122 9.63 7.15 -8.21
C GLN A 122 10.42 7.90 -7.13
N ILE A 123 10.20 7.58 -5.85
CA ILE A 123 10.97 8.20 -4.75
C ILE A 123 12.47 7.88 -4.87
N GLN A 124 12.81 6.66 -5.32
CA GLN A 124 14.19 6.31 -5.63
C GLN A 124 14.75 7.11 -6.81
N ASP A 125 14.00 7.29 -7.91
CA ASP A 125 14.44 8.13 -9.05
C ASP A 125 14.68 9.58 -8.61
N ASP A 126 13.77 10.18 -7.84
CA ASP A 126 13.91 11.53 -7.29
C ASP A 126 15.15 11.66 -6.39
N PHE A 127 15.40 10.67 -5.53
CA PHE A 127 16.57 10.65 -4.66
C PHE A 127 17.88 10.51 -5.46
N LEU A 128 17.89 9.65 -6.48
CA LEU A 128 19.06 9.45 -7.35
C LEU A 128 19.31 10.65 -8.27
N ASP A 129 18.26 11.37 -8.70
CA ASP A 129 18.37 12.62 -9.47
C ASP A 129 19.16 13.69 -8.70
N PHE A 130 18.94 13.75 -7.38
CA PHE A 130 19.68 14.61 -6.47
C PHE A 130 21.08 14.06 -6.14
N SER A 131 21.18 12.80 -5.73
CA SER A 131 22.33 12.26 -4.99
C SER A 131 23.32 11.44 -5.83
N GLY A 132 22.88 10.96 -6.99
CA GLY A 132 23.65 10.08 -7.87
C GLY A 132 24.60 10.85 -8.79
N THR A 133 25.73 10.25 -9.13
CA THR A 133 26.61 10.83 -10.16
C THR A 133 26.06 10.55 -11.56
N PRO A 134 26.34 11.39 -12.57
CA PRO A 134 25.89 11.15 -13.94
C PRO A 134 26.26 9.77 -14.49
N GLU A 135 27.39 9.21 -14.07
CA GLU A 135 27.84 7.86 -14.41
C GLU A 135 26.94 6.77 -13.82
N GLN A 136 26.43 6.98 -12.60
CA GLN A 136 25.51 6.05 -11.92
C GLN A 136 24.09 6.11 -12.49
N ILE A 137 23.60 7.31 -12.82
CA ILE A 137 22.20 7.49 -13.25
C ILE A 137 22.04 7.49 -14.78
N GLY A 138 23.13 7.64 -15.54
CA GLY A 138 23.15 7.71 -17.01
C GLY A 138 22.51 8.97 -17.59
N LYS A 139 22.16 9.93 -16.74
CA LYS A 139 21.56 11.24 -17.04
C LYS A 139 22.17 12.31 -16.14
N ILE A 140 21.94 13.58 -16.42
CA ILE A 140 22.18 14.64 -15.45
C ILE A 140 20.86 14.87 -14.73
N GLY A 141 20.87 14.89 -13.39
CA GLY A 141 19.68 15.20 -12.62
C GLY A 141 19.24 16.65 -12.83
N THR A 142 17.93 16.88 -13.00
CA THR A 142 17.39 18.21 -13.33
C THR A 142 16.26 18.66 -12.41
N ASP A 143 15.82 17.84 -11.46
CA ASP A 143 14.60 18.10 -10.68
C ASP A 143 14.62 19.44 -9.93
N ILE A 144 15.78 19.78 -9.35
CA ILE A 144 16.00 21.05 -8.65
C ILE A 144 15.86 22.24 -9.61
N LEU A 145 16.45 22.13 -10.80
CA LEU A 145 16.46 23.20 -11.80
C LEU A 145 15.11 23.39 -12.47
N ASP A 146 14.37 22.28 -12.62
CA ASP A 146 13.06 22.22 -13.29
C ASP A 146 11.88 22.54 -12.37
N ASN A 147 12.15 22.88 -11.10
CA ASN A 147 11.12 23.18 -10.10
C ASN A 147 10.14 22.01 -9.90
N LYS A 148 10.64 20.78 -9.88
CA LYS A 148 9.79 19.60 -9.67
C LYS A 148 9.41 19.45 -8.20
N CYS A 149 8.20 18.98 -7.97
CA CYS A 149 7.72 18.50 -6.66
C CYS A 149 8.30 17.09 -6.43
N SER A 150 9.59 17.02 -6.14
CA SER A 150 10.28 15.76 -5.88
C SER A 150 10.23 15.42 -4.40
N TRP A 151 10.36 14.13 -4.08
CA TRP A 151 10.44 13.66 -2.70
C TRP A 151 11.51 14.39 -1.88
N CYS A 152 12.64 14.73 -2.51
CA CYS A 152 13.75 15.43 -1.88
C CYS A 152 13.36 16.80 -1.31
N VAL A 153 12.68 17.65 -2.10
CA VAL A 153 12.32 18.99 -1.66
C VAL A 153 11.21 18.96 -0.61
N ASP A 154 10.21 18.10 -0.79
CA ASP A 154 9.10 17.99 0.18
C ASP A 154 9.58 17.44 1.53
N THR A 155 10.50 16.47 1.51
CA THR A 155 11.13 15.93 2.72
C THR A 155 11.98 17.00 3.41
N ALA A 156 12.74 17.79 2.66
CA ALA A 156 13.51 18.88 3.23
C ALA A 156 12.61 19.96 3.86
N LEU A 157 11.52 20.36 3.19
CA LEU A 157 10.58 21.38 3.68
C LEU A 157 9.88 20.97 4.97
N ALA A 158 9.72 19.68 5.23
CA ALA A 158 9.11 19.17 6.45
C ALA A 158 9.97 19.35 7.71
N VAL A 159 11.29 19.46 7.56
CA VAL A 159 12.25 19.47 8.69
C VAL A 159 13.21 20.66 8.70
N CYS A 160 13.31 21.40 7.60
CA CYS A 160 14.27 22.49 7.47
C CYS A 160 14.03 23.61 8.50
N THR A 161 15.12 24.23 8.94
CA THR A 161 15.09 25.48 9.73
C THR A 161 14.54 26.65 8.92
N PRO A 162 14.08 27.74 9.54
CA PRO A 162 13.66 28.95 8.84
C PRO A 162 14.73 29.52 7.88
N GLU A 163 16.00 29.42 8.27
CA GLU A 163 17.14 29.86 7.46
C GLU A 163 17.32 28.97 6.22
N GLN A 164 17.28 27.65 6.40
CA GLN A 164 17.32 26.69 5.29
C GLN A 164 16.09 26.84 4.38
N ARG A 165 14.91 27.09 4.95
CA ARG A 165 13.68 27.35 4.18
C ARG A 165 13.86 28.54 3.24
N LYS A 166 14.44 29.63 3.74
CA LYS A 166 14.76 30.80 2.91
C LYS A 166 15.73 30.46 1.78
N VAL A 167 16.75 29.63 2.05
CA VAL A 167 17.67 29.14 1.00
C VAL A 167 16.91 28.36 -0.06
N LEU A 168 16.01 27.45 0.32
CA LEU A 168 15.19 26.69 -0.63
C LEU A 168 14.28 27.61 -1.46
N ASP A 169 13.56 28.54 -0.83
CA ASP A 169 12.64 29.46 -1.52
C ASP A 169 13.36 30.38 -2.53
N GLU A 170 14.59 30.79 -2.24
CA GLU A 170 15.37 31.68 -3.11
C GLU A 170 16.02 30.93 -4.29
N ASN A 171 16.41 29.66 -4.10
CA ASN A 171 17.29 28.93 -5.02
C ASN A 171 16.62 27.77 -5.77
N TYR A 172 15.55 27.16 -5.25
CA TYR A 172 14.88 26.05 -5.94
C TYR A 172 14.19 26.51 -7.24
N GLY A 173 14.25 25.70 -8.30
CA GLY A 173 13.67 26.04 -9.61
C GLY A 173 14.42 27.13 -10.38
N ARG A 174 15.66 27.47 -9.98
CA ARG A 174 16.49 28.47 -10.66
C ARG A 174 17.50 27.77 -11.57
N LYS A 175 17.59 28.20 -12.83
CA LYS A 175 18.48 27.61 -13.87
C LYS A 175 19.96 28.03 -13.73
N TYR A 176 20.43 28.23 -12.50
CA TYR A 176 21.82 28.61 -12.20
C TYR A 176 22.47 27.51 -11.35
N SER A 177 23.65 27.06 -11.76
CA SER A 177 24.39 26.00 -11.05
C SER A 177 24.69 26.33 -9.59
N GLU A 178 24.90 27.61 -9.28
CA GLU A 178 25.10 28.06 -7.91
C GLU A 178 23.85 27.90 -7.03
N CYS A 179 22.66 28.15 -7.60
CA CYS A 179 21.41 27.92 -6.88
C CYS A 179 21.19 26.42 -6.61
N GLU A 180 21.46 25.57 -7.60
CA GLU A 180 21.40 24.12 -7.44
C GLU A 180 22.35 23.63 -6.34
N ARG A 181 23.59 24.15 -6.34
CA ARG A 181 24.59 23.85 -5.32
C ARG A 181 24.09 24.18 -3.91
N ARG A 182 23.50 25.37 -3.71
CA ARG A 182 22.95 25.78 -2.40
C ARG A 182 21.77 24.93 -1.95
N VAL A 183 20.91 24.49 -2.88
CA VAL A 183 19.82 23.54 -2.57
C VAL A 183 20.40 22.20 -2.15
N LYS A 184 21.38 21.66 -2.89
CA LYS A 184 22.07 20.41 -2.56
C LYS A 184 22.75 20.47 -1.18
N GLU A 185 23.38 21.60 -0.85
CA GLU A 185 23.94 21.83 0.49
C GLU A 185 22.87 21.83 1.60
N ALA A 186 21.71 22.43 1.35
CA ALA A 186 20.60 22.39 2.29
C ALA A 186 20.08 20.96 2.50
N PHE A 187 19.98 20.16 1.42
CA PHE A 187 19.58 18.75 1.48
C PHE A 187 20.56 17.85 2.25
N GLU A 188 21.86 18.13 2.15
CA GLU A 188 22.94 17.40 2.84
C GLU A 188 23.25 17.94 4.25
N SER A 189 22.56 18.99 4.70
CA SER A 189 22.76 19.56 6.04
C SER A 189 22.40 18.56 7.15
N LEU A 190 22.95 18.74 8.35
CA LEU A 190 22.70 17.82 9.47
C LEU A 190 21.24 17.80 9.93
N GLU A 191 20.52 18.91 9.76
CA GLU A 191 19.10 19.03 10.11
C GLU A 191 18.20 18.30 9.12
N VAL A 192 18.54 18.35 7.82
CA VAL A 192 17.74 17.71 6.76
C VAL A 192 18.19 16.27 6.52
N ASP A 193 19.47 16.03 6.28
CA ASP A 193 20.11 14.73 6.06
C ASP A 193 19.27 13.78 5.19
N LEU A 194 19.04 14.17 3.94
CA LEU A 194 18.20 13.39 3.01
C LEU A 194 18.71 11.96 2.83
N ARG A 195 20.01 11.71 2.92
CA ARG A 195 20.58 10.36 2.79
C ARG A 195 20.13 9.45 3.92
N LYS A 196 20.18 9.95 5.16
CA LYS A 196 19.67 9.20 6.31
C LYS A 196 18.17 8.99 6.23
N GLN A 197 17.41 10.04 5.88
CA GLN A 197 15.95 9.92 5.75
C GLN A 197 15.56 8.91 4.67
N TYR A 198 16.24 8.93 3.51
CA TYR A 198 16.02 7.98 2.44
C TYR A 198 16.38 6.56 2.87
N GLY A 199 17.51 6.35 3.55
CA GLY A 199 17.90 5.03 4.05
C GLY A 199 16.87 4.43 5.02
N VAL A 200 16.32 5.24 5.94
CA VAL A 200 15.25 4.82 6.85
C VAL A 200 13.97 4.48 6.08
N TYR A 201 13.60 5.32 5.11
CA TYR A 201 12.44 5.11 4.25
C TYR A 201 12.59 3.82 3.42
N GLU A 202 13.74 3.61 2.78
CA GLU A 202 14.02 2.46 1.91
C GLU A 202 13.96 1.15 2.69
N GLU A 203 14.60 1.07 3.85
CA GLU A 203 14.55 -0.12 4.72
C GLU A 203 13.11 -0.42 5.18
N LYS A 204 12.35 0.62 5.56
CA LYS A 204 10.95 0.48 5.97
C LYS A 204 10.08 -0.06 4.83
N VAL A 205 10.10 0.60 3.67
CA VAL A 205 9.23 0.25 2.54
C VAL A 205 9.59 -1.11 1.96
N TYR A 206 10.88 -1.45 1.91
CA TYR A 206 11.31 -2.80 1.53
C TYR A 206 10.74 -3.86 2.48
N GLY A 207 10.85 -3.65 3.79
CA GLY A 207 10.29 -4.57 4.79
C GLY A 207 8.78 -4.75 4.65
N GLU A 208 8.05 -3.65 4.45
CA GLU A 208 6.60 -3.64 4.21
C GLU A 208 6.23 -4.40 2.92
N LEU A 209 6.94 -4.15 1.82
CA LEU A 209 6.72 -4.84 0.56
C LEU A 209 6.98 -6.35 0.64
N VAL A 210 8.09 -6.75 1.27
CA VAL A 210 8.43 -8.16 1.48
C VAL A 210 7.36 -8.87 2.33
N ALA A 211 6.88 -8.20 3.38
CA ALA A 211 5.80 -8.74 4.21
C ALA A 211 4.51 -8.96 3.39
N MET A 212 4.05 -7.95 2.67
CA MET A 212 2.83 -8.04 1.85
C MET A 212 2.94 -9.10 0.74
N ILE A 213 4.10 -9.22 0.09
CA ILE A 213 4.35 -10.26 -0.92
C ILE A 213 4.34 -11.65 -0.26
N GLY A 214 4.93 -11.79 0.93
CA GLY A 214 4.92 -13.04 1.69
C GLY A 214 3.51 -13.54 2.06
N GLU A 215 2.53 -12.62 2.10
CA GLU A 215 1.14 -12.92 2.45
C GLU A 215 0.29 -13.35 1.25
N ILE A 216 0.79 -13.24 0.02
CA ILE A 216 0.16 -13.74 -1.21
C ILE A 216 0.06 -15.29 -1.13
N PRO A 217 -1.12 -15.93 -0.93
CA PRO A 217 -1.28 -17.35 -1.18
C PRO A 217 -1.03 -17.69 -2.65
N GLU A 218 -0.06 -18.57 -2.92
CA GLU A 218 0.21 -19.08 -4.27
C GLU A 218 -0.62 -20.31 -4.66
N VAL A 219 -1.44 -20.79 -3.72
CA VAL A 219 -2.36 -21.92 -3.90
C VAL A 219 -3.67 -21.58 -3.19
N ASP A 220 -4.81 -21.81 -3.85
CA ASP A 220 -6.13 -21.66 -3.26
C ASP A 220 -6.53 -22.87 -2.39
N VAL A 221 -7.69 -22.78 -1.74
CA VAL A 221 -8.22 -23.86 -0.89
C VAL A 221 -8.50 -25.18 -1.62
N LYS A 222 -8.53 -25.17 -2.97
CA LYS A 222 -8.73 -26.35 -3.81
C LYS A 222 -7.41 -26.89 -4.38
N GLY A 223 -6.27 -26.37 -3.92
CA GLY A 223 -4.96 -26.79 -4.43
C GLY A 223 -4.60 -26.21 -5.80
N LYS A 224 -5.38 -25.24 -6.32
CA LYS A 224 -5.09 -24.62 -7.61
C LYS A 224 -4.11 -23.48 -7.45
N SER A 225 -3.12 -23.40 -8.34
CA SER A 225 -2.18 -22.28 -8.36
C SER A 225 -2.90 -20.95 -8.57
N THR A 226 -2.48 -19.95 -7.82
CA THR A 226 -2.91 -18.56 -7.90
C THR A 226 -1.71 -17.68 -8.30
N LEU A 227 -1.81 -16.37 -8.06
CA LEU A 227 -0.76 -15.38 -8.32
C LEU A 227 0.56 -15.79 -7.64
N LYS A 228 1.64 -15.81 -8.42
CA LYS A 228 2.98 -16.11 -7.95
C LYS A 228 3.65 -14.87 -7.36
N ARG A 229 4.28 -15.03 -6.21
CA ARG A 229 5.06 -13.99 -5.53
C ARG A 229 6.24 -13.53 -6.37
N GLU A 230 6.85 -14.49 -7.08
CA GLU A 230 7.98 -14.27 -7.99
C GLU A 230 7.74 -13.12 -8.97
N VAL A 231 6.48 -12.89 -9.37
CA VAL A 231 6.12 -11.73 -10.21
C VAL A 231 6.58 -10.43 -9.55
N PHE A 232 6.30 -10.22 -8.26
CA PHE A 232 6.65 -9.01 -7.51
C PHE A 232 8.08 -9.03 -6.98
N GLU A 233 8.56 -10.19 -6.50
CA GLU A 233 9.94 -10.35 -6.02
C GLU A 233 10.92 -9.95 -7.11
N SER A 234 10.69 -10.38 -8.36
CA SER A 234 11.54 -10.02 -9.49
C SER A 234 11.60 -8.53 -9.82
N PHE A 235 10.57 -7.75 -9.44
CA PHE A 235 10.59 -6.28 -9.57
C PHE A 235 11.35 -5.65 -8.41
N ILE A 236 11.08 -6.08 -7.18
CA ILE A 236 11.74 -5.53 -5.99
C ILE A 236 13.24 -5.79 -6.02
N ASP A 237 13.67 -6.98 -6.41
CA ASP A 237 15.09 -7.33 -6.50
C ASP A 237 15.86 -6.45 -7.51
N LYS A 238 15.17 -5.85 -8.48
CA LYS A 238 15.75 -4.92 -9.45
C LYS A 238 15.78 -3.47 -8.96
N ILE A 239 15.02 -3.14 -7.93
CA ILE A 239 14.79 -1.76 -7.45
C ILE A 239 15.48 -1.55 -6.09
N TYR A 240 15.39 -2.51 -5.18
CA TYR A 240 15.95 -2.36 -3.84
C TYR A 240 17.47 -2.21 -3.86
N LYS A 241 17.98 -1.17 -3.19
CA LYS A 241 19.41 -0.82 -3.13
C LYS A 241 20.08 -0.77 -4.51
N ARG A 242 19.30 -0.40 -5.53
CA ARG A 242 19.78 -0.34 -6.90
C ARG A 242 20.85 0.75 -7.03
N THR A 243 22.09 0.32 -7.18
CA THR A 243 23.13 1.07 -7.86
C THR A 243 23.04 0.69 -9.34
N LYS A 244 22.44 1.54 -10.19
CA LYS A 244 22.45 1.27 -11.64
C LYS A 244 23.89 1.19 -12.17
#